data_AF-A0A2E3QJF0-F1
#
_entry.id   AF-A0A2E3QJF0-F1
#
_cell.length_a   1.000
_cell.length_b   1.000
_cell.length_c   1.000
_cell.angle_alpha   90.00
_cell.angle_beta   90.00
_cell.angle_gamma   90.00
#
_symmetry.space_group_name_H-M   'P 1'
#
loop_
_entity.id
_entity.type
_entity.pdbx_description
1 polymer ?
#
loop_
_entity_poly.entity_id
_entity_poly.type
_entity_poly.pdbx_seq_one_letter_code
_entity_poly.pdbx_strand_id
1 'polypeptide(L)'
;MPARSGKDVNILDVKIKINKESRVPDYLQLMNYIKEGVSAGKEEINDLIGDVDNVSAVLDLEKSVVLKAFRQLEFQGILHQKTDLSFVVRADIESSRYAARGVSSEKTEVLEAIASVDKGLYPSAFCKISKDFLSGRKDYCNLIHSDGAGTKSIVAYLKYKESGDPKVFRGIAQDSIVMNLDDLICAGVGSSILMSTTINRNAMNCPQEVIRELIFGAEEFLESLRTLGVNIHSGGGETADVGDLTGTVIVDSSATAILKREDVIKNEISEDLAIVGFSSTGKSTYETAENSGVGSNGLTSARHELLSKFYREKYPETADLSIDPSLSYCGRWRLEDILPRSSMDIGTALLSPTRTYSPLISALTKELKDEVKGLVHCSGG
;
A
#
# COMPACT_ATOMS: atom_id res chain seq x y z
N MET A 1 53.23 -23.22 -0.83
CA MET A 1 52.43 -24.19 -1.61
C MET A 1 52.42 -25.49 -0.84
N PRO A 2 51.22 -25.99 -0.53
CA PRO A 2 50.73 -27.16 -1.26
C PRO A 2 49.40 -26.88 -1.94
N ALA A 3 49.19 -27.56 -3.06
CA ALA A 3 48.04 -27.42 -3.93
C ALA A 3 46.73 -27.74 -3.18
N ARG A 4 45.79 -26.78 -3.14
CA ARG A 4 44.39 -27.07 -2.87
C ARG A 4 43.81 -27.68 -4.14
N SER A 5 43.73 -29.00 -4.17
CA SER A 5 42.90 -29.75 -5.10
C SER A 5 41.47 -29.23 -5.03
N GLY A 6 40.89 -28.89 -6.18
CA GLY A 6 39.48 -28.54 -6.30
C GLY A 6 38.63 -29.63 -5.66
N LYS A 7 37.82 -29.24 -4.68
CA LYS A 7 36.66 -30.05 -4.32
C LYS A 7 35.62 -29.77 -5.38
N ASP A 8 35.47 -30.70 -6.32
CA ASP A 8 34.22 -30.85 -7.06
C ASP A 8 33.13 -31.10 -6.01
N VAL A 9 32.35 -30.07 -5.70
CA VAL A 9 31.14 -30.22 -4.91
C VAL A 9 30.17 -30.98 -5.79
N ASN A 10 29.84 -32.19 -5.38
CA ASN A 10 28.86 -33.01 -6.06
C ASN A 10 27.46 -32.43 -5.75
N ILE A 11 26.98 -31.51 -6.60
CA ILE A 11 25.69 -30.80 -6.48
C ILE A 11 24.47 -31.75 -6.58
N LEU A 12 24.69 -33.05 -6.78
CA LEU A 12 23.66 -34.08 -6.97
C LEU A 12 22.71 -34.31 -5.77
N ASP A 13 22.97 -33.74 -4.59
CA ASP A 13 22.07 -33.88 -3.42
C ASP A 13 21.11 -32.69 -3.21
N VAL A 14 21.20 -31.64 -4.02
CA VAL A 14 20.24 -30.54 -3.97
C VAL A 14 18.97 -30.94 -4.75
N LYS A 15 18.01 -31.57 -4.07
CA LYS A 15 16.69 -31.91 -4.64
C LYS A 15 15.82 -30.66 -4.85
N ILE A 16 16.20 -29.81 -5.80
CA ILE A 16 15.30 -28.78 -6.34
C ILE A 16 14.40 -29.47 -7.36
N LYS A 17 13.08 -29.40 -7.15
CA LYS A 17 12.10 -29.82 -8.15
C LYS A 17 11.29 -28.62 -8.58
N ILE A 18 11.65 -28.04 -9.72
CA ILE A 18 10.76 -27.15 -10.45
C ILE A 18 9.62 -28.01 -10.99
N ASN A 19 8.40 -27.73 -10.54
CA ASN A 19 7.22 -28.43 -11.01
C ASN A 19 6.76 -27.80 -12.33
N LYS A 20 7.12 -28.45 -13.45
CA LYS A 20 6.75 -28.03 -14.82
C LYS A 20 5.24 -28.08 -15.09
N GLU A 21 4.47 -28.79 -14.26
CA GLU A 21 3.00 -28.87 -14.36
C GLU A 21 2.31 -27.79 -13.50
N SER A 22 3.06 -27.02 -12.73
CA SER A 22 2.52 -25.96 -11.88
C SER A 22 2.00 -24.78 -12.72
N ARG A 23 0.96 -24.12 -12.22
CA ARG A 23 0.51 -22.81 -12.74
C ARG A 23 1.48 -21.67 -12.40
N VAL A 24 2.45 -21.90 -11.52
CA VAL A 24 3.48 -20.93 -11.15
C VAL A 24 4.63 -20.99 -12.17
N PRO A 25 4.97 -19.89 -12.85
CA PRO A 25 6.10 -19.85 -13.79
C PRO A 25 7.42 -20.38 -13.19
N ASP A 26 8.21 -21.10 -13.99
CA ASP A 26 9.48 -21.72 -13.57
C ASP A 26 10.45 -20.74 -12.90
N TYR A 27 10.60 -19.52 -13.46
CA TYR A 27 11.48 -18.50 -12.87
C TYR A 27 11.00 -18.07 -11.47
N LEU A 28 9.69 -18.04 -11.22
CA LEU A 28 9.12 -17.74 -9.90
C LEU A 28 9.32 -18.90 -8.92
N GLN A 29 9.21 -20.14 -9.39
CA GLN A 29 9.54 -21.31 -8.58
C GLN A 29 11.01 -21.30 -8.16
N LEU A 30 11.93 -20.97 -9.08
CA LEU A 30 13.36 -20.80 -8.80
C LEU A 30 13.61 -19.66 -7.81
N MET A 31 12.97 -18.49 -8.01
CA MET A 31 13.08 -17.37 -7.08
C MET A 31 12.66 -17.77 -5.66
N ASN A 32 11.50 -18.42 -5.51
CA ASN A 32 10.99 -18.81 -4.20
C ASN A 32 11.93 -19.81 -3.50
N TYR A 33 12.47 -20.77 -4.24
CA TYR A 33 13.47 -21.70 -3.69
C TYR A 33 14.72 -20.99 -3.18
N ILE A 34 15.26 -20.06 -3.97
CA ILE A 34 16.43 -19.27 -3.58
C ILE A 34 16.14 -18.45 -2.32
N LYS A 35 15.00 -17.75 -2.27
CA LYS A 35 14.61 -16.94 -1.11
C LYS A 35 14.48 -17.78 0.16
N GLU A 36 13.79 -18.91 0.08
CA GLU A 36 13.63 -19.83 1.21
C GLU A 36 14.98 -20.32 1.74
N GLY A 37 15.90 -20.68 0.83
CA GLY A 37 17.19 -21.19 1.23
C GLY A 37 18.15 -20.11 1.75
N VAL A 38 18.11 -18.88 1.20
CA VAL A 38 18.83 -17.71 1.78
C VAL A 38 18.31 -17.41 3.18
N SER A 39 16.98 -17.32 3.35
CA SER A 39 16.34 -17.06 4.64
C SER A 39 16.65 -18.14 5.69
N ALA A 40 16.85 -19.39 5.25
CA ALA A 40 17.22 -20.50 6.11
C ALA A 40 18.74 -20.64 6.36
N GLY A 41 19.57 -19.75 5.79
CA GLY A 41 21.02 -19.79 5.93
C GLY A 41 21.68 -21.03 5.32
N LYS A 42 21.08 -21.62 4.27
CA LYS A 42 21.60 -22.85 3.64
C LYS A 42 22.80 -22.53 2.76
N GLU A 43 23.97 -23.04 3.13
CA GLU A 43 25.22 -22.87 2.34
C GLU A 43 25.07 -23.38 0.90
N GLU A 44 24.28 -24.44 0.69
CA GLU A 44 23.97 -25.03 -0.62
C GLU A 44 23.41 -24.01 -1.63
N ILE A 45 22.75 -22.95 -1.15
CA ILE A 45 22.23 -21.89 -2.03
C ILE A 45 23.35 -21.01 -2.57
N ASN A 46 24.40 -20.75 -1.78
CA ASN A 46 25.56 -20.02 -2.27
C ASN A 46 26.35 -20.85 -3.29
N ASP A 47 26.33 -22.17 -3.15
CA ASP A 47 26.96 -23.08 -4.12
C ASP A 47 26.14 -23.20 -5.42
N LEU A 48 24.82 -23.15 -5.32
CA LEU A 48 23.92 -23.07 -6.47
C LEU A 48 24.02 -21.72 -7.20
N ILE A 49 23.98 -20.62 -6.43
CA ILE A 49 24.00 -19.25 -6.94
C ILE A 49 25.44 -18.83 -7.19
N GLY A 50 25.88 -19.09 -8.42
CA GLY A 50 27.17 -18.63 -8.90
C GLY A 50 27.11 -18.26 -10.37
N ASP A 51 26.67 -19.19 -11.20
CA ASP A 51 26.65 -19.03 -12.66
C ASP A 51 25.29 -19.48 -13.23
N VAL A 52 24.70 -18.64 -14.07
CA VAL A 52 23.44 -18.90 -14.78
C VAL A 52 23.51 -20.20 -15.60
N ASP A 53 24.65 -20.50 -16.20
CA ASP A 53 24.85 -21.70 -17.02
C ASP A 53 24.82 -22.97 -16.18
N ASN A 54 25.41 -22.90 -14.98
CA ASN A 54 25.40 -24.02 -14.04
C ASN A 54 23.98 -24.31 -13.56
N VAL A 55 23.24 -23.27 -13.14
CA VAL A 55 21.85 -23.44 -12.66
C VAL A 55 20.92 -23.91 -13.78
N SER A 56 21.11 -23.41 -15.00
CA SER A 56 20.39 -23.86 -16.20
C SER A 56 20.59 -25.36 -16.43
N ALA A 57 21.81 -25.86 -16.32
CA ALA A 57 22.14 -27.28 -16.49
C ALA A 57 21.62 -28.16 -15.35
N VAL A 58 21.77 -27.72 -14.09
CA VAL A 58 21.37 -28.49 -12.90
C VAL A 58 19.85 -28.63 -12.80
N LEU A 59 19.11 -27.58 -13.17
CA LEU A 59 17.65 -27.52 -12.98
C LEU A 59 16.83 -27.79 -14.25
N ASP A 60 17.50 -28.06 -15.38
CA ASP A 60 16.86 -28.21 -16.69
C ASP A 60 15.92 -27.02 -17.00
N LEU A 61 16.49 -25.82 -16.88
CA LEU A 61 15.83 -24.54 -17.14
C LEU A 61 16.53 -23.81 -18.27
N GLU A 62 15.78 -23.10 -19.12
CA GLU A 62 16.40 -22.20 -20.09
C GLU A 62 17.21 -21.10 -19.38
N LYS A 63 18.36 -20.72 -19.95
CA LYS A 63 19.21 -19.64 -19.40
C LYS A 63 18.44 -18.33 -19.20
N SER A 64 17.51 -18.03 -20.10
CA SER A 64 16.62 -16.85 -20.03
C SER A 64 15.74 -16.86 -18.76
N VAL A 65 15.24 -18.04 -18.36
CA VAL A 65 14.41 -18.24 -17.16
C VAL A 65 15.24 -18.05 -15.90
N VAL A 66 16.45 -18.61 -15.86
CA VAL A 66 17.39 -18.46 -14.74
C VAL A 66 17.84 -17.00 -14.60
N LEU A 67 18.24 -16.37 -15.71
CA LEU A 67 18.68 -14.97 -15.71
C LEU A 67 17.54 -14.04 -15.26
N LYS A 68 16.30 -14.29 -15.70
CA LYS A 68 15.13 -13.54 -15.24
C LYS A 68 14.95 -13.66 -13.72
N ALA A 69 15.04 -14.87 -13.16
CA ALA A 69 14.94 -15.09 -11.72
C ALA A 69 16.03 -14.32 -10.96
N PHE A 70 17.28 -14.43 -11.41
CA PHE A 70 18.44 -13.79 -10.75
C PHE A 70 18.34 -12.26 -10.78
N ARG A 71 17.95 -11.67 -11.92
CA ARG A 71 17.74 -10.22 -12.06
C ARG A 71 16.63 -9.70 -11.14
N GLN A 72 15.56 -10.47 -10.99
CA GLN A 72 14.47 -10.06 -10.12
C GLN A 72 14.84 -10.17 -8.63
N LEU A 73 15.67 -11.14 -8.26
CA LEU A 73 16.23 -11.24 -6.91
C LEU A 73 17.28 -10.16 -6.62
N GLU A 74 18.04 -9.75 -7.64
CA GLU A 74 18.93 -8.59 -7.56
C GLU A 74 18.14 -7.30 -7.31
N PHE A 75 17.07 -7.08 -8.07
CA PHE A 75 16.16 -5.94 -7.85
C PHE A 75 15.57 -5.92 -6.44
N GLN A 76 15.27 -7.10 -5.87
CA GLN A 76 14.78 -7.24 -4.50
C GLN A 76 15.87 -7.12 -3.42
N GLY A 77 17.12 -6.85 -3.82
CA GLY A 77 18.25 -6.68 -2.91
C GLY A 77 18.78 -7.97 -2.29
N ILE A 78 18.31 -9.13 -2.76
CA ILE A 78 18.69 -10.46 -2.24
C ILE A 78 19.99 -10.93 -2.89
N LEU A 79 20.12 -10.72 -4.20
CA LEU A 79 21.34 -11.01 -4.95
C LEU A 79 22.09 -9.74 -5.34
N HIS A 80 23.36 -9.89 -5.64
CA HIS A 80 24.20 -8.88 -6.25
C HIS A 80 24.89 -9.48 -7.48
N GLN A 81 24.73 -8.82 -8.63
CA GLN A 81 25.42 -9.24 -9.84
C GLN A 81 26.93 -8.98 -9.72
N LYS A 82 27.74 -10.01 -10.02
CA LYS A 82 29.20 -9.88 -10.17
C LYS A 82 29.63 -9.71 -11.63
N THR A 83 29.00 -10.44 -12.54
CA THR A 83 29.21 -10.35 -14.00
C THR A 83 27.90 -10.61 -14.73
N ASP A 84 27.85 -10.50 -16.06
CA ASP A 84 26.62 -10.69 -16.86
C ASP A 84 25.85 -11.99 -16.58
N LEU A 85 26.55 -13.06 -16.20
CA LEU A 85 25.97 -14.36 -15.91
C LEU A 85 26.27 -14.86 -14.49
N SER A 86 26.87 -14.03 -13.62
CA SER A 86 27.20 -14.45 -12.25
C SER A 86 26.61 -13.53 -11.18
N PHE A 87 26.08 -14.15 -10.13
CA PHE A 87 25.37 -13.50 -9.03
C PHE A 87 25.83 -14.10 -7.70
N VAL A 88 25.72 -13.34 -6.61
CA VAL A 88 25.96 -13.84 -5.25
C VAL A 88 24.88 -13.33 -4.31
N VAL A 89 24.66 -14.05 -3.21
CA VAL A 89 23.78 -13.59 -2.13
C VAL A 89 24.42 -12.37 -1.45
N ARG A 90 23.62 -11.33 -1.20
CA ARG A 90 24.08 -10.12 -0.50
C ARG A 90 24.27 -10.45 0.99
N ALA A 91 25.42 -10.08 1.57
CA ALA A 91 25.75 -10.41 2.96
C ALA A 91 24.95 -9.59 4.00
N ASP A 92 24.41 -8.44 3.58
CA ASP A 92 23.79 -7.45 4.47
C ASP A 92 22.25 -7.44 4.30
N ILE A 93 21.59 -8.60 4.41
CA ILE A 93 20.12 -8.68 4.36
C ILE A 93 19.56 -8.23 5.72
N GLU A 94 19.63 -6.93 6.00
CA GLU A 94 18.65 -6.27 6.86
C GLU A 94 17.55 -5.64 5.98
N SER A 95 16.99 -6.43 5.05
CA SER A 95 15.79 -5.98 4.35
C SER A 95 14.63 -6.07 5.34
N SER A 96 14.04 -4.94 5.72
CA SER A 96 12.74 -4.94 6.41
C SER A 96 11.78 -5.88 5.68
N ARG A 97 11.08 -6.76 6.41
CA ARG A 97 10.06 -7.67 5.84
C ARG A 97 9.04 -6.92 4.98
N TYR A 98 8.85 -5.63 5.25
CA TYR A 98 8.02 -4.72 4.48
C TYR A 98 8.60 -4.42 3.08
N ALA A 99 9.89 -4.13 2.99
CA ALA A 99 10.63 -3.94 1.74
C ALA A 99 10.72 -5.22 0.91
N ALA A 100 10.89 -6.37 1.56
CA ALA A 100 10.88 -7.68 0.89
C ALA A 100 9.52 -8.02 0.23
N ARG A 101 8.45 -7.28 0.56
CA ARG A 101 7.12 -7.36 -0.09
C ARG A 101 6.91 -6.31 -1.18
N GLY A 102 7.98 -5.60 -1.59
CA GLY A 102 7.94 -4.57 -2.62
C GLY A 102 7.35 -3.23 -2.15
N VAL A 103 7.40 -2.93 -0.84
CA VAL A 103 6.86 -1.68 -0.28
C VAL A 103 7.95 -0.89 0.45
N SER A 104 8.06 0.40 0.17
CA SER A 104 8.98 1.31 0.86
C SER A 104 8.26 2.06 1.99
N SER A 105 8.82 2.01 3.21
CA SER A 105 8.34 2.78 4.36
C SER A 105 8.87 4.22 4.38
N GLU A 106 10.11 4.42 3.93
CA GLU A 106 10.80 5.73 4.00
C GLU A 106 10.66 6.56 2.72
N LYS A 107 10.14 5.96 1.63
CA LYS A 107 9.94 6.59 0.30
C LYS A 107 11.19 7.36 -0.22
N THR A 108 12.39 6.98 0.21
CA THR A 108 13.65 7.69 -0.06
C THR A 108 13.91 7.91 -1.55
N GLU A 109 13.63 6.90 -2.38
CA GLU A 109 13.74 6.98 -3.85
C GLU A 109 12.80 8.03 -4.46
N VAL A 110 11.58 8.15 -3.92
CA VAL A 110 10.62 9.17 -4.37
C VAL A 110 11.11 10.55 -3.96
N LEU A 111 11.60 10.70 -2.72
CA LEU A 111 12.16 11.96 -2.21
C LEU A 111 13.36 12.44 -3.04
N GLU A 112 14.24 11.52 -3.43
CA GLU A 112 15.37 11.80 -4.33
C GLU A 112 14.89 12.21 -5.73
N ALA A 113 13.92 11.46 -6.30
CA ALA A 113 13.39 11.75 -7.64
C ALA A 113 12.68 13.11 -7.72
N ILE A 114 12.09 13.59 -6.63
CA ILE A 114 11.38 14.88 -6.59
C ILE A 114 12.21 16.01 -5.95
N ALA A 115 13.46 15.77 -5.54
CA ALA A 115 14.29 16.75 -4.84
C ALA A 115 14.49 18.05 -5.66
N SER A 116 14.49 17.94 -6.99
CA SER A 116 14.62 19.07 -7.93
C SER A 116 13.28 19.66 -8.39
N VAL A 117 12.15 19.10 -7.96
CA VAL A 117 10.82 19.56 -8.34
C VAL A 117 10.42 20.78 -7.50
N ASP A 118 9.72 21.73 -8.12
CA ASP A 118 9.17 22.90 -7.41
C ASP A 118 8.37 22.48 -6.18
N LYS A 119 8.75 23.02 -5.01
CA LYS A 119 8.13 22.73 -3.71
C LYS A 119 6.81 23.47 -3.50
N GLY A 120 6.44 24.35 -4.44
CA GLY A 120 5.20 25.13 -4.38
C GLY A 120 5.35 26.41 -3.55
N LEU A 121 4.21 27.06 -3.27
CA LEU A 121 4.16 28.36 -2.60
C LEU A 121 4.54 28.31 -1.12
N TYR A 122 4.27 27.19 -0.45
CA TYR A 122 4.46 27.02 0.99
C TYR A 122 5.17 25.68 1.27
N PRO A 123 6.51 25.63 1.19
CA PRO A 123 7.26 24.38 1.26
C PRO A 123 7.13 23.60 2.58
N SER A 124 6.74 24.26 3.66
CA SER A 124 6.53 23.62 4.97
C SER A 124 5.10 23.10 5.17
N ALA A 125 4.14 23.51 4.34
CA ALA A 125 2.77 23.06 4.45
C ALA A 125 2.68 21.54 4.19
N PHE A 126 1.66 20.90 4.77
CA PHE A 126 1.49 19.45 4.70
C PHE A 126 1.35 18.94 3.25
N CYS A 127 0.59 19.67 2.43
CA CYS A 127 0.42 19.39 1.00
C CYS A 127 1.19 20.39 0.14
N LYS A 128 1.60 19.97 -1.06
CA LYS A 128 2.11 20.88 -2.07
C LYS A 128 1.00 21.85 -2.52
N ILE A 129 1.27 23.15 -2.38
CA ILE A 129 0.35 24.22 -2.77
C ILE A 129 0.90 24.98 -3.97
N SER A 130 0.09 25.14 -5.01
CA SER A 130 0.47 25.85 -6.23
C SER A 130 -0.22 27.22 -6.34
N LYS A 131 0.23 28.07 -7.28
CA LYS A 131 -0.52 29.28 -7.65
C LYS A 131 -1.91 28.88 -8.15
N ASP A 132 -2.87 29.79 -8.05
CA ASP A 132 -4.19 29.56 -8.63
C ASP A 132 -4.13 29.62 -10.17
N PHE A 133 -3.95 28.44 -10.76
CA PHE A 133 -4.01 28.22 -12.20
C PHE A 133 -5.43 27.97 -12.72
N LEU A 134 -6.42 27.78 -11.84
CA LEU A 134 -7.79 27.38 -12.22
C LEU A 134 -8.68 28.61 -12.42
N SER A 135 -8.58 29.60 -11.53
CA SER A 135 -9.31 30.87 -11.64
C SER A 135 -8.42 32.10 -11.84
N GLY A 136 -7.10 31.96 -11.77
CA GLY A 136 -6.14 33.05 -12.04
C GLY A 136 -6.11 34.15 -10.97
N ARG A 137 -6.70 33.93 -9.79
CA ARG A 137 -6.78 34.93 -8.72
C ARG A 137 -5.49 34.93 -7.89
N LYS A 138 -4.90 36.12 -7.71
CA LYS A 138 -3.58 36.26 -7.06
C LYS A 138 -3.60 35.97 -5.56
N ASP A 139 -4.73 36.20 -4.91
CA ASP A 139 -4.99 35.96 -3.49
C ASP A 139 -5.41 34.51 -3.19
N TYR A 140 -5.51 33.66 -4.22
CA TYR A 140 -5.82 32.24 -4.09
C TYR A 140 -4.64 31.34 -4.47
N CYS A 141 -4.79 30.06 -4.15
CA CYS A 141 -3.89 28.97 -4.46
C CYS A 141 -4.68 27.69 -4.73
N ASN A 142 -4.05 26.75 -5.44
CA ASN A 142 -4.66 25.47 -5.78
C ASN A 142 -3.94 24.33 -5.08
N LEU A 143 -4.73 23.36 -4.64
CA LEU A 143 -4.28 22.10 -4.10
C LEU A 143 -4.85 20.98 -4.95
N ILE A 144 -3.99 20.05 -5.36
CA ILE A 144 -4.37 18.78 -5.95
C ILE A 144 -3.65 17.70 -5.15
N HIS A 145 -4.40 16.71 -4.69
CA HIS A 145 -3.87 15.58 -3.96
C HIS A 145 -4.46 14.29 -4.52
N SER A 146 -3.68 13.22 -4.49
CA SER A 146 -4.09 11.90 -4.96
C SER A 146 -3.60 10.85 -3.97
N ASP A 147 -4.51 9.98 -3.55
CA ASP A 147 -4.27 8.86 -2.64
C ASP A 147 -5.39 7.83 -2.81
N GLY A 148 -5.25 6.65 -2.20
CA GLY A 148 -6.20 5.56 -2.35
C GLY A 148 -6.31 4.67 -1.12
N ALA A 149 -7.16 3.66 -1.21
CA ALA A 149 -7.35 2.69 -0.14
C ALA A 149 -6.15 1.73 0.04
N GLY A 150 -5.20 1.75 -0.89
CA GLY A 150 -4.05 0.85 -0.90
C GLY A 150 -4.44 -0.63 -0.90
N THR A 151 -3.63 -1.47 -0.27
CA THR A 151 -3.88 -2.92 -0.23
C THR A 151 -4.99 -3.34 0.74
N LYS A 152 -5.69 -2.38 1.36
CA LYS A 152 -6.90 -2.63 2.15
C LYS A 152 -8.05 -3.13 1.27
N SER A 153 -8.10 -2.72 0.00
CA SER A 153 -9.06 -3.23 -0.99
C SER A 153 -8.96 -4.75 -1.18
N ILE A 154 -7.78 -5.33 -1.00
CA ILE A 154 -7.55 -6.79 -1.03
C ILE A 154 -8.18 -7.47 0.18
N VAL A 155 -8.13 -6.86 1.37
CA VAL A 155 -8.80 -7.40 2.56
C VAL A 155 -10.32 -7.37 2.36
N ALA A 156 -10.86 -6.32 1.73
CA ALA A 156 -12.28 -6.23 1.41
C ALA A 156 -12.67 -7.29 0.38
N TYR A 157 -11.85 -7.51 -0.63
CA TYR A 157 -12.01 -8.61 -1.58
C TYR A 157 -12.07 -9.96 -0.87
N LEU A 158 -11.15 -10.27 0.04
CA LEU A 158 -11.17 -11.51 0.81
C LEU A 158 -12.48 -11.65 1.63
N LYS A 159 -12.91 -10.60 2.33
CA LYS A 159 -14.17 -10.62 3.10
C LYS A 159 -15.38 -10.82 2.18
N TYR A 160 -15.42 -10.18 1.00
CA TYR A 160 -16.44 -10.38 -0.01
C TYR A 160 -16.45 -11.83 -0.54
N LYS A 161 -15.28 -12.42 -0.81
CA LYS A 161 -15.19 -13.82 -1.26
C LYS A 161 -15.58 -14.85 -0.20
N GLU A 162 -15.41 -14.54 1.08
CA GLU A 162 -15.83 -15.41 2.19
C GLU A 162 -17.33 -15.24 2.54
N SER A 163 -17.88 -14.03 2.43
CA SER A 163 -19.25 -13.73 2.90
C SER A 163 -20.29 -13.57 1.79
N GLY A 164 -19.86 -13.25 0.57
CA GLY A 164 -20.72 -12.85 -0.55
C GLY A 164 -21.29 -11.44 -0.45
N ASP A 165 -20.93 -10.65 0.57
CA ASP A 165 -21.47 -9.29 0.77
C ASP A 165 -20.60 -8.21 0.11
N PRO A 166 -21.07 -7.56 -0.97
CA PRO A 166 -20.31 -6.50 -1.64
C PRO A 166 -20.29 -5.19 -0.83
N LYS A 167 -21.13 -5.02 0.19
CA LYS A 167 -21.20 -3.76 0.98
C LYS A 167 -19.91 -3.44 1.71
N VAL A 168 -19.04 -4.43 1.92
CA VAL A 168 -17.70 -4.21 2.47
C VAL A 168 -16.90 -3.16 1.69
N PHE A 169 -17.14 -3.03 0.38
CA PHE A 169 -16.44 -2.06 -0.45
C PHE A 169 -16.87 -0.60 -0.21
N ARG A 170 -17.98 -0.34 0.49
CA ARG A 170 -18.32 1.03 0.91
C ARG A 170 -17.27 1.62 1.84
N GLY A 171 -16.67 0.79 2.71
CA GLY A 171 -15.55 1.21 3.54
C GLY A 171 -14.31 1.57 2.73
N ILE A 172 -14.04 0.84 1.63
CA ILE A 172 -12.93 1.10 0.71
C ILE A 172 -13.12 2.42 -0.04
N ALA A 173 -14.35 2.75 -0.44
CA ALA A 173 -14.66 4.05 -1.02
C ALA A 173 -14.42 5.20 -0.02
N GLN A 174 -14.81 5.01 1.25
CA GLN A 174 -14.48 5.96 2.31
C GLN A 174 -12.96 6.08 2.51
N ASP A 175 -12.24 4.96 2.53
CA ASP A 175 -10.78 4.94 2.70
C ASP A 175 -10.08 5.81 1.63
N SER A 176 -10.42 5.64 0.34
CA SER A 176 -9.79 6.42 -0.73
C SER A 176 -10.10 7.93 -0.63
N ILE A 177 -11.31 8.29 -0.19
CA ILE A 177 -11.72 9.69 -0.02
C ILE A 177 -11.00 10.32 1.18
N VAL A 178 -11.01 9.65 2.32
CA VAL A 178 -10.51 10.22 3.59
C VAL A 178 -9.01 10.41 3.56
N MET A 179 -8.26 9.50 2.96
CA MET A 179 -6.80 9.66 2.80
C MET A 179 -6.43 10.95 2.07
N ASN A 180 -7.25 11.40 1.12
CA ASN A 180 -7.07 12.70 0.46
C ASN A 180 -7.61 13.86 1.28
N LEU A 181 -8.83 13.73 1.79
CA LEU A 181 -9.53 14.81 2.49
C LEU A 181 -8.76 15.26 3.73
N ASP A 182 -8.25 14.31 4.51
CA ASP A 182 -7.60 14.60 5.78
C ASP A 182 -6.19 15.21 5.59
N ASP A 183 -5.54 14.96 4.45
CA ASP A 183 -4.32 15.66 4.02
C ASP A 183 -4.64 17.11 3.61
N LEU A 184 -5.72 17.31 2.84
CA LEU A 184 -6.18 18.63 2.41
C LEU A 184 -6.52 19.56 3.58
N ILE A 185 -7.23 19.07 4.59
CA ILE A 185 -7.56 19.88 5.77
C ILE A 185 -6.31 20.26 6.58
N CYS A 186 -5.25 19.44 6.56
CA CYS A 186 -3.97 19.79 7.20
C CYS A 186 -3.29 20.98 6.53
N ALA A 187 -3.58 21.23 5.24
CA ALA A 187 -3.14 22.42 4.52
C ALA A 187 -4.07 23.64 4.68
N GLY A 188 -5.15 23.52 5.47
CA GLY A 188 -6.12 24.59 5.73
C GLY A 188 -7.32 24.61 4.77
N VAL A 189 -7.56 23.56 4.00
CA VAL A 189 -8.71 23.54 3.06
C VAL A 189 -10.03 23.50 3.83
N GLY A 190 -10.74 24.63 3.86
CA GLY A 190 -12.13 24.76 4.33
C GLY A 190 -13.14 25.17 3.23
N SER A 191 -12.67 25.26 1.98
CA SER A 191 -13.45 25.70 0.82
C SER A 191 -14.09 24.52 0.07
N SER A 192 -14.64 24.77 -1.12
CA SER A 192 -15.17 23.71 -2.00
C SER A 192 -14.06 22.74 -2.42
N ILE A 193 -14.30 21.45 -2.22
CA ILE A 193 -13.45 20.34 -2.65
C ILE A 193 -14.20 19.58 -3.76
N LEU A 194 -13.51 19.29 -4.86
CA LEU A 194 -14.00 18.40 -5.91
C LEU A 194 -13.23 17.08 -5.84
N MET A 195 -13.94 15.96 -5.72
CA MET A 195 -13.36 14.63 -5.60
C MET A 195 -13.62 13.81 -6.86
N SER A 196 -12.56 13.29 -7.49
CA SER A 196 -12.64 12.33 -8.59
C SER A 196 -12.18 10.96 -8.10
N THR A 197 -12.85 9.88 -8.53
CA THR A 197 -12.48 8.50 -8.15
C THR A 197 -12.04 7.70 -9.37
N THR A 198 -10.96 6.95 -9.26
CA THR A 198 -10.49 6.01 -10.28
C THR A 198 -10.57 4.59 -9.74
N ILE A 199 -11.33 3.73 -10.43
CA ILE A 199 -11.51 2.33 -10.06
C ILE A 199 -10.90 1.45 -11.16
N ASN A 200 -9.85 0.72 -10.81
CA ASN A 200 -9.19 -0.23 -11.69
C ASN A 200 -9.46 -1.64 -11.18
N ARG A 201 -10.12 -2.49 -11.97
CA ARG A 201 -10.56 -3.81 -11.49
C ARG A 201 -10.17 -4.95 -12.43
N ASN A 202 -10.14 -6.14 -11.86
CA ASN A 202 -10.31 -7.38 -12.58
C ASN A 202 -11.81 -7.71 -12.68
N ALA A 203 -12.42 -7.55 -13.85
CA ALA A 203 -13.87 -7.70 -14.02
C ALA A 203 -14.39 -9.11 -13.69
N MET A 204 -13.55 -10.14 -13.81
CA MET A 204 -13.92 -11.53 -13.47
C MET A 204 -14.03 -11.73 -11.96
N ASN A 205 -13.19 -11.04 -11.19
CA ASN A 205 -13.11 -11.19 -9.74
C ASN A 205 -13.95 -10.13 -8.99
N CYS A 206 -14.08 -8.94 -9.57
CA CYS A 206 -14.83 -7.81 -9.02
C CYS A 206 -15.97 -7.43 -10.00
N PRO A 207 -17.09 -8.15 -9.97
CA PRO A 207 -18.24 -7.94 -10.86
C PRO A 207 -18.99 -6.62 -10.58
N GLN A 208 -20.09 -6.39 -11.30
CA GLN A 208 -20.82 -5.11 -11.27
C GLN A 208 -21.29 -4.70 -9.88
N GLU A 209 -21.66 -5.64 -9.01
CA GLU A 209 -22.09 -5.32 -7.64
C GLU A 209 -20.98 -4.71 -6.80
N VAL A 210 -19.71 -5.07 -7.03
CA VAL A 210 -18.57 -4.47 -6.33
C VAL A 210 -18.42 -3.00 -6.73
N ILE A 211 -18.51 -2.72 -8.03
CA ILE A 211 -18.41 -1.35 -8.56
C ILE A 211 -19.59 -0.49 -8.12
N ARG A 212 -20.78 -1.09 -8.09
CA ARG A 212 -21.97 -0.44 -7.54
C ARG A 212 -21.72 0.03 -6.10
N GLU A 213 -21.25 -0.85 -5.23
CA GLU A 213 -21.03 -0.51 -3.82
C GLU A 213 -19.89 0.50 -3.62
N LEU A 214 -18.86 0.50 -4.47
CA LEU A 214 -17.82 1.54 -4.47
C LEU A 214 -18.38 2.92 -4.85
N ILE A 215 -19.12 3.01 -5.96
CA ILE A 215 -19.67 4.29 -6.45
C ILE A 215 -20.72 4.84 -5.49
N PHE A 216 -21.71 4.03 -5.11
CA PHE A 216 -22.76 4.50 -4.19
C PHE A 216 -22.22 4.72 -2.78
N GLY A 217 -21.23 3.93 -2.34
CA GLY A 217 -20.53 4.16 -1.07
C GLY A 217 -19.81 5.51 -1.05
N ALA A 218 -19.13 5.87 -2.14
CA ALA A 218 -18.51 7.19 -2.28
C ALA A 218 -19.55 8.32 -2.21
N GLU A 219 -20.61 8.25 -3.02
CA GLU A 219 -21.64 9.31 -3.05
C GLU A 219 -22.35 9.49 -1.70
N GLU A 220 -22.74 8.40 -1.04
CA GLU A 220 -23.35 8.45 0.29
C GLU A 220 -22.40 9.00 1.35
N PHE A 221 -21.11 8.65 1.28
CA PHE A 221 -20.12 9.20 2.21
C PHE A 221 -19.91 10.71 1.98
N LEU A 222 -19.80 11.16 0.73
CA LEU A 222 -19.71 12.58 0.39
C LEU A 222 -20.97 13.35 0.83
N GLU A 223 -22.15 12.76 0.66
CA GLU A 223 -23.42 13.29 1.18
C GLU A 223 -23.34 13.49 2.70
N SER A 224 -22.89 12.47 3.43
CA SER A 224 -22.75 12.54 4.88
C SER A 224 -21.80 13.66 5.32
N LEU A 225 -20.67 13.82 4.63
CA LEU A 225 -19.70 14.90 4.88
C LEU A 225 -20.34 16.29 4.68
N ARG A 226 -21.14 16.46 3.62
CA ARG A 226 -21.90 17.70 3.39
C ARG A 226 -22.87 18.01 4.51
N THR A 227 -23.55 17.00 5.07
CA THR A 227 -24.44 17.21 6.25
C THR A 227 -23.68 17.67 7.49
N LEU A 228 -22.39 17.37 7.57
CA LEU A 228 -21.48 17.80 8.64
C LEU A 228 -20.78 19.14 8.35
N GLY A 229 -21.14 19.81 7.25
CA GLY A 229 -20.60 21.12 6.89
C GLY A 229 -19.32 21.09 6.05
N VAL A 230 -18.86 19.91 5.63
CA VAL A 230 -17.71 19.78 4.73
C VAL A 230 -18.18 19.98 3.29
N ASN A 231 -17.70 21.04 2.65
CA ASN A 231 -18.14 21.42 1.30
C ASN A 231 -17.42 20.59 0.22
N ILE A 232 -17.81 19.32 0.09
CA ILE A 232 -17.19 18.36 -0.83
C ILE A 232 -18.20 17.80 -1.84
N HIS A 233 -17.79 17.73 -3.10
CA HIS A 233 -18.64 17.32 -4.22
C HIS A 233 -17.95 16.26 -5.08
N SER A 234 -18.75 15.36 -5.64
CA SER A 234 -18.28 14.41 -6.63
C SER A 234 -18.03 15.11 -7.96
N GLY A 235 -16.84 14.89 -8.52
CA GLY A 235 -16.47 15.24 -9.88
C GLY A 235 -16.66 14.08 -10.86
N GLY A 236 -17.27 12.98 -10.42
CA GLY A 236 -17.33 11.73 -11.17
C GLY A 236 -16.03 10.94 -11.03
N GLY A 237 -15.62 10.28 -12.11
CA GLY A 237 -14.50 9.37 -12.07
C GLY A 237 -14.32 8.54 -13.32
N GLU A 238 -13.41 7.57 -13.23
CA GLU A 238 -13.10 6.60 -14.28
C GLU A 238 -13.21 5.17 -13.72
N THR A 239 -13.66 4.22 -14.54
CA THR A 239 -13.69 2.81 -14.17
C THR A 239 -13.18 1.95 -15.32
N ALA A 240 -12.07 1.26 -15.09
CA ALA A 240 -11.41 0.47 -16.11
C ALA A 240 -11.32 -1.02 -15.73
N ASP A 241 -11.60 -1.87 -16.73
CA ASP A 241 -11.38 -3.31 -16.67
C ASP A 241 -9.92 -3.61 -17.06
N VAL A 242 -9.04 -3.74 -16.06
CA VAL A 242 -7.59 -3.89 -16.23
C VAL A 242 -7.08 -5.15 -15.51
N GLY A 243 -7.71 -6.29 -15.79
CA GLY A 243 -7.42 -7.57 -15.13
C GLY A 243 -5.98 -8.07 -15.28
N ASP A 244 -5.26 -7.61 -16.29
CA ASP A 244 -3.83 -7.92 -16.48
C ASP A 244 -2.92 -7.14 -15.51
N LEU A 245 -3.40 -6.02 -14.94
CA LEU A 245 -2.65 -5.17 -14.02
C LEU A 245 -2.95 -5.49 -12.55
N THR A 246 -4.17 -5.94 -12.25
CA THR A 246 -4.59 -6.28 -10.89
C THR A 246 -5.39 -7.57 -10.87
N GLY A 247 -5.18 -8.41 -9.86
CA GLY A 247 -5.99 -9.60 -9.62
C GLY A 247 -7.36 -9.28 -8.99
N THR A 248 -7.54 -8.08 -8.42
CA THR A 248 -8.75 -7.72 -7.65
C THR A 248 -9.25 -6.32 -8.03
N VAL A 249 -9.07 -5.30 -7.17
CA VAL A 249 -9.49 -3.92 -7.40
C VAL A 249 -8.55 -2.94 -6.71
N ILE A 250 -8.28 -1.83 -7.38
CA ILE A 250 -7.55 -0.66 -6.88
C ILE A 250 -8.53 0.51 -6.92
N VAL A 251 -8.61 1.26 -5.83
CA VAL A 251 -9.55 2.36 -5.65
C VAL A 251 -8.76 3.56 -5.17
N ASP A 252 -8.63 4.53 -6.06
CA ASP A 252 -7.91 5.78 -5.83
C ASP A 252 -8.87 6.95 -5.95
N SER A 253 -8.56 8.03 -5.25
CA SER A 253 -9.27 9.29 -5.38
C SER A 253 -8.28 10.42 -5.58
N SER A 254 -8.74 11.49 -6.23
CA SER A 254 -8.00 12.74 -6.40
C SER A 254 -8.88 13.90 -6.02
N ALA A 255 -8.39 14.72 -5.09
CA ALA A 255 -9.06 15.89 -4.59
C ALA A 255 -8.47 17.15 -5.21
N THR A 256 -9.32 18.08 -5.62
CA THR A 256 -8.92 19.42 -6.06
C THR A 256 -9.63 20.47 -5.21
N ALA A 257 -8.89 21.44 -4.72
CA ALA A 257 -9.43 22.56 -3.96
C ALA A 257 -8.78 23.89 -4.36
N ILE A 258 -9.56 24.97 -4.22
CA ILE A 258 -9.08 26.34 -4.35
C ILE A 258 -9.17 27.01 -2.97
N LEU A 259 -8.06 27.48 -2.45
CA LEU A 259 -7.94 28.02 -1.10
C LEU A 259 -7.43 29.46 -1.16
N LYS A 260 -7.93 30.35 -0.30
CA LYS A 260 -7.31 31.67 -0.16
C LYS A 260 -5.96 31.51 0.50
N ARG A 261 -4.99 32.32 0.08
CA ARG A 261 -3.64 32.26 0.64
C ARG A 261 -3.56 32.59 2.14
N GLU A 262 -4.50 33.39 2.63
CA GLU A 262 -4.61 33.75 4.06
C GLU A 262 -5.07 32.57 4.94
N ASP A 263 -5.81 31.61 4.37
CA ASP A 263 -6.36 30.47 5.10
C ASP A 263 -5.41 29.26 5.14
N VAL A 264 -4.21 29.37 4.54
CA VAL A 264 -3.24 28.27 4.46
C VAL A 264 -2.59 28.01 5.82
N ILE A 265 -2.65 26.74 6.26
CA ILE A 265 -1.88 26.26 7.40
C ILE A 265 -0.49 25.84 6.89
N LYS A 266 0.53 26.60 7.30
CA LYS A 266 1.91 26.45 6.78
C LYS A 266 2.77 25.48 7.59
N ASN A 267 2.23 24.92 8.68
CA ASN A 267 2.98 24.13 9.67
C ASN A 267 4.19 24.90 10.24
N GLU A 268 3.94 26.06 10.83
CA GLU A 268 4.93 26.85 11.56
C GLU A 268 5.13 26.26 12.98
N ILE A 269 5.62 25.01 13.04
CA ILE A 269 5.78 24.26 14.28
C ILE A 269 7.06 24.70 15.01
N SER A 270 6.94 24.99 16.31
CA SER A 270 8.01 25.45 17.20
C SER A 270 7.98 24.75 18.57
N GLU A 271 9.04 24.91 19.35
CA GLU A 271 9.26 24.22 20.64
C GLU A 271 8.29 24.61 21.76
N ASP A 272 7.61 25.74 21.63
CA ASP A 272 6.64 26.28 22.58
C ASP A 272 5.21 25.75 22.39
N LEU A 273 4.98 24.92 21.37
CA LEU A 273 3.66 24.36 21.06
C LEU A 273 3.37 23.07 21.82
N ALA A 274 2.10 22.89 22.18
CA ALA A 274 1.58 21.61 22.64
C ALA A 274 1.14 20.75 21.44
N ILE A 275 1.34 19.43 21.54
CA ILE A 275 0.82 18.46 20.57
C ILE A 275 -0.48 17.87 21.13
N VAL A 276 -1.58 18.06 20.40
CA VAL A 276 -2.89 17.50 20.73
C VAL A 276 -3.19 16.36 19.75
N GLY A 277 -3.23 15.13 20.27
CA GLY A 277 -3.56 13.94 19.49
C GLY A 277 -5.06 13.63 19.54
N PHE A 278 -5.65 13.31 18.39
CA PHE A 278 -7.02 12.82 18.29
C PHE A 278 -7.01 11.31 18.02
N SER A 279 -7.74 10.54 18.83
CA SER A 279 -7.74 9.08 18.71
C SER A 279 -8.26 8.61 17.35
N SER A 280 -7.63 7.58 16.77
CA SER A 280 -8.14 6.85 15.60
C SER A 280 -9.17 5.77 15.98
N THR A 281 -9.25 5.39 17.26
CA THR A 281 -10.09 4.28 17.74
C THR A 281 -11.40 4.74 18.37
N GLY A 282 -12.28 3.80 18.69
CA GLY A 282 -13.57 4.06 19.35
C GLY A 282 -14.64 4.47 18.35
N LYS A 283 -15.62 5.28 18.74
CA LYS A 283 -16.72 5.69 17.85
C LYS A 283 -16.97 7.20 17.96
N SER A 284 -16.85 7.92 16.85
CA SER A 284 -17.25 9.33 16.75
C SER A 284 -18.78 9.46 16.63
N THR A 285 -19.30 10.68 16.76
CA THR A 285 -20.75 10.95 16.65
C THR A 285 -21.31 10.73 15.25
N TYR A 286 -20.46 10.74 14.22
CA TYR A 286 -20.82 10.54 12.82
C TYR A 286 -20.42 9.15 12.27
N GLU A 287 -19.81 8.30 13.10
CA GLU A 287 -19.55 6.90 12.75
C GLU A 287 -20.73 6.01 13.12
N THR A 288 -20.94 4.94 12.35
CA THR A 288 -22.04 3.99 12.58
C THR A 288 -21.64 2.84 13.52
N ALA A 289 -20.36 2.51 13.59
CA ALA A 289 -19.79 1.43 14.39
C ALA A 289 -18.50 1.85 15.10
N GLU A 290 -18.03 1.00 16.02
CA GLU A 290 -16.71 1.14 16.62
C GLU A 290 -15.62 0.99 15.53
N ASN A 291 -14.59 1.82 15.60
CA ASN A 291 -13.47 1.89 14.68
C ASN A 291 -12.21 1.34 15.38
N SER A 292 -11.51 0.42 14.73
CA SER A 292 -10.25 -0.15 15.23
C SER A 292 -9.09 0.85 15.19
N GLY A 293 -9.21 1.92 14.40
CA GLY A 293 -8.17 2.91 14.17
C GLY A 293 -7.06 2.46 13.21
N VAL A 294 -7.30 1.43 12.40
CA VAL A 294 -6.29 0.87 11.48
C VAL A 294 -5.91 1.82 10.32
N GLY A 295 -6.80 2.72 9.90
CA GLY A 295 -6.57 3.60 8.75
C GLY A 295 -6.34 2.82 7.45
N SER A 296 -5.46 3.34 6.56
CA SER A 296 -5.12 2.70 5.27
C SER A 296 -3.62 2.44 5.08
N ASN A 297 -2.78 2.70 6.08
CA ASN A 297 -1.33 2.53 6.02
C ASN A 297 -0.89 1.19 6.66
N GLY A 298 0.20 0.61 6.16
CA GLY A 298 0.77 -0.64 6.71
C GLY A 298 0.00 -1.93 6.36
N LEU A 299 -1.13 -1.84 5.64
CA LEU A 299 -2.01 -2.98 5.36
C LEU A 299 -1.36 -4.10 4.54
N THR A 300 -0.34 -3.81 3.73
CA THR A 300 0.43 -4.87 3.06
C THR A 300 1.13 -5.77 4.07
N SER A 301 1.70 -5.20 5.14
CA SER A 301 2.29 -5.98 6.21
C SER A 301 1.22 -6.67 7.03
N ALA A 302 0.22 -5.91 7.50
CA ALA A 302 -0.81 -6.42 8.39
C ALA A 302 -1.54 -7.63 7.77
N ARG A 303 -1.92 -7.53 6.49
CA ARG A 303 -2.56 -8.64 5.76
C ARG A 303 -1.70 -9.89 5.73
N HIS A 304 -0.41 -9.77 5.41
CA HIS A 304 0.46 -10.93 5.32
C HIS A 304 0.93 -11.47 6.67
N GLU A 305 1.05 -10.65 7.71
CA GLU A 305 1.55 -11.07 9.03
C GLU A 305 0.45 -11.54 9.98
N LEU A 306 -0.77 -11.07 9.79
CA LEU A 306 -1.91 -11.48 10.62
C LEU A 306 -2.67 -12.63 9.98
N LEU A 307 -2.93 -12.57 8.67
CA LEU A 307 -3.79 -13.54 8.01
C LEU A 307 -3.03 -14.82 7.59
N SER A 308 -3.74 -15.94 7.69
CA SER A 308 -3.20 -17.28 7.47
C SER A 308 -3.00 -17.65 6.00
N LYS A 309 -2.08 -18.59 5.77
CA LYS A 309 -1.71 -19.13 4.46
C LYS A 309 -2.90 -19.64 3.63
N PHE A 310 -4.00 -19.97 4.31
CA PHE A 310 -5.28 -20.32 3.71
C PHE A 310 -5.70 -19.34 2.62
N TYR A 311 -5.52 -18.03 2.82
CA TYR A 311 -5.90 -17.03 1.81
C TYR A 311 -5.00 -17.03 0.58
N ARG A 312 -3.70 -17.33 0.74
CA ARG A 312 -2.81 -17.50 -0.42
C ARG A 312 -3.20 -18.71 -1.25
N GLU A 313 -3.55 -19.81 -0.59
CA GLU A 313 -3.91 -21.09 -1.22
C GLU A 313 -5.28 -20.99 -1.92
N LYS A 314 -6.26 -20.34 -1.27
CA LYS A 314 -7.63 -20.22 -1.77
C LYS A 314 -7.83 -19.07 -2.76
N TYR A 315 -7.12 -17.95 -2.58
CA TYR A 315 -7.25 -16.72 -3.38
C TYR A 315 -5.87 -16.21 -3.83
N PRO A 316 -5.16 -16.94 -4.70
CA PRO A 316 -3.81 -16.58 -5.14
C PRO A 316 -3.73 -15.20 -5.80
N GLU A 317 -4.81 -14.72 -6.41
CA GLU A 317 -4.96 -13.39 -7.03
C GLU A 317 -4.81 -12.21 -6.06
N THR A 318 -4.75 -12.48 -4.75
CA THR A 318 -4.64 -11.48 -3.69
C THR A 318 -3.20 -11.18 -3.26
N ALA A 319 -2.21 -11.84 -3.86
CA ALA A 319 -0.81 -11.62 -3.55
C ALA A 319 0.07 -11.74 -4.79
N ASP A 320 1.20 -11.06 -4.77
CA ASP A 320 2.27 -11.36 -5.70
C ASP A 320 2.86 -12.74 -5.38
N LEU A 321 2.74 -13.66 -6.34
CA LEU A 321 3.27 -15.01 -6.24
C LEU A 321 4.81 -15.04 -6.31
N SER A 322 5.44 -13.93 -6.70
CA SER A 322 6.90 -13.75 -6.71
C SER A 322 7.51 -13.46 -5.34
N ILE A 323 6.71 -13.04 -4.36
CA ILE A 323 7.17 -12.83 -2.98
C ILE A 323 7.45 -14.19 -2.33
N ASP A 324 8.47 -14.24 -1.47
CA ASP A 324 8.80 -15.41 -0.64
C ASP A 324 7.52 -15.96 0.03
N PRO A 325 7.16 -17.24 -0.20
CA PRO A 325 5.99 -17.84 0.44
C PRO A 325 5.99 -17.71 1.97
N SER A 326 7.16 -17.70 2.62
CA SER A 326 7.29 -17.50 4.06
C SER A 326 6.95 -16.09 4.55
N LEU A 327 6.89 -15.11 3.63
CA LEU A 327 6.50 -13.72 3.89
C LEU A 327 5.07 -13.42 3.44
N SER A 328 4.42 -14.33 2.72
CA SER A 328 3.08 -14.13 2.17
C SER A 328 2.04 -14.89 2.97
N TYR A 329 1.16 -14.17 3.66
CA TYR A 329 0.11 -14.76 4.49
C TYR A 329 0.68 -15.74 5.54
N CYS A 330 1.75 -15.31 6.20
CA CYS A 330 2.49 -16.06 7.21
C CYS A 330 1.87 -15.95 8.62
N GLY A 331 0.70 -15.32 8.73
CA GLY A 331 -0.03 -15.21 9.98
C GLY A 331 -0.79 -16.48 10.33
N ARG A 332 -1.60 -16.38 11.39
CA ARG A 332 -2.39 -17.51 11.90
C ARG A 332 -3.90 -17.29 11.83
N TRP A 333 -4.34 -16.06 11.62
CA TRP A 333 -5.73 -15.69 11.76
C TRP A 333 -6.49 -15.83 10.45
N ARG A 334 -7.78 -16.13 10.57
CA ARG A 334 -8.77 -15.90 9.53
C ARG A 334 -9.54 -14.62 9.84
N LEU A 335 -10.24 -14.09 8.84
CA LEU A 335 -11.00 -12.84 8.97
C LEU A 335 -12.11 -12.96 10.01
N GLU A 336 -12.73 -14.13 10.12
CA GLU A 336 -13.81 -14.43 11.08
C GLU A 336 -13.33 -14.72 12.51
N ASP A 337 -12.02 -14.87 12.72
CA ASP A 337 -11.48 -15.08 14.06
C ASP A 337 -11.70 -13.84 14.92
N ILE A 338 -11.98 -14.03 16.20
CA ILE A 338 -12.16 -12.93 17.16
C ILE A 338 -10.82 -12.26 17.43
N LEU A 339 -10.77 -10.93 17.29
CA LEU A 339 -9.62 -10.14 17.70
C LEU A 339 -9.49 -10.19 19.24
N PRO A 340 -8.34 -10.62 19.78
CA PRO A 340 -8.17 -10.74 21.23
C PRO A 340 -8.45 -9.42 21.96
N ARG A 341 -9.26 -9.48 23.02
CA ARG A 341 -9.67 -8.33 23.84
C ARG A 341 -10.50 -7.27 23.10
N SER A 342 -11.15 -7.65 22.00
CA SER A 342 -12.08 -6.80 21.25
C SER A 342 -13.40 -7.53 21.00
N SER A 343 -14.44 -6.77 20.70
CA SER A 343 -15.73 -7.26 20.19
C SER A 343 -15.69 -7.56 18.69
N MET A 344 -14.64 -7.13 17.98
CA MET A 344 -14.50 -7.26 16.53
C MET A 344 -13.91 -8.61 16.12
N ASP A 345 -14.27 -9.09 14.94
CA ASP A 345 -13.47 -10.07 14.21
C ASP A 345 -12.24 -9.40 13.56
N ILE A 346 -11.21 -10.18 13.22
CA ILE A 346 -9.97 -9.68 12.61
C ILE A 346 -10.27 -8.92 11.31
N GLY A 347 -11.23 -9.40 10.52
CA GLY A 347 -11.64 -8.75 9.28
C GLY A 347 -12.27 -7.38 9.52
N THR A 348 -13.20 -7.25 10.44
CA THR A 348 -13.85 -6.00 10.85
C THR A 348 -12.82 -5.00 11.38
N ALA A 349 -11.85 -5.47 12.16
CA ALA A 349 -10.77 -4.61 12.64
C ALA A 349 -9.90 -4.10 11.48
N LEU A 350 -9.46 -4.98 10.57
CA LEU A 350 -8.66 -4.59 9.41
C LEU A 350 -9.43 -3.76 8.37
N LEU A 351 -10.75 -3.88 8.34
CA LEU A 351 -11.65 -3.18 7.43
C LEU A 351 -12.38 -2.01 8.06
N SER A 352 -12.04 -1.63 9.29
CA SER A 352 -12.60 -0.43 9.91
C SER A 352 -12.32 0.77 9.00
N PRO A 353 -13.35 1.44 8.46
CA PRO A 353 -13.14 2.53 7.51
C PRO A 353 -12.30 3.65 8.12
N THR A 354 -11.46 4.29 7.31
CA THR A 354 -10.56 5.36 7.77
C THR A 354 -11.41 6.49 8.34
N ARG A 355 -11.17 6.82 9.61
CA ARG A 355 -11.85 7.93 10.29
C ARG A 355 -11.42 9.22 9.64
N THR A 356 -12.38 10.05 9.25
CA THR A 356 -12.10 11.44 8.88
C THR A 356 -12.12 12.34 10.10
N TYR A 357 -11.21 13.30 10.15
CA TYR A 357 -11.18 14.37 11.13
C TYR A 357 -11.73 15.68 10.57
N SER A 358 -12.15 15.71 9.30
CA SER A 358 -12.59 16.95 8.63
C SER A 358 -13.70 17.73 9.37
N PRO A 359 -14.75 17.13 9.98
CA PRO A 359 -15.73 17.92 10.73
C PRO A 359 -15.13 18.55 11.99
N LEU A 360 -14.23 17.83 12.67
CA LEU A 360 -13.57 18.29 13.88
C LEU A 360 -12.59 19.42 13.57
N ILE A 361 -11.71 19.22 12.59
CA ILE A 361 -10.71 20.20 12.19
C ILE A 361 -11.36 21.46 11.63
N SER A 362 -12.44 21.33 10.86
CA SER A 362 -13.21 22.49 10.38
C SER A 362 -13.78 23.34 11.52
N ALA A 363 -14.32 22.69 12.56
CA ALA A 363 -14.81 23.40 13.74
C ALA A 363 -13.66 24.06 14.53
N LEU A 364 -12.56 23.33 14.71
CA LEU A 364 -11.40 23.76 15.48
C LEU A 364 -10.69 24.94 14.82
N THR A 365 -10.44 24.91 13.51
CA THR A 365 -9.79 26.02 12.79
C THR A 365 -10.68 27.25 12.73
N LYS A 366 -12.00 27.10 12.71
CA LYS A 366 -12.94 28.24 12.80
C LYS A 366 -12.89 28.93 14.17
N GLU A 367 -12.77 28.15 15.24
CA GLU A 367 -12.73 28.66 16.61
C GLU A 367 -11.37 29.26 16.96
N LEU A 368 -10.30 28.54 16.66
CA LEU A 368 -8.93 28.86 17.06
C LEU A 368 -8.17 29.71 16.04
N LYS A 369 -8.56 29.68 14.76
CA LYS A 369 -7.93 30.45 13.66
C LYS A 369 -6.40 30.32 13.68
N ASP A 370 -5.71 31.43 13.90
CA ASP A 370 -4.25 31.56 13.85
C ASP A 370 -3.53 30.84 15.00
N GLU A 371 -4.25 30.34 16.01
CA GLU A 371 -3.68 29.52 17.09
C GLU A 371 -3.34 28.10 16.60
N VAL A 372 -3.92 27.64 15.49
CA VAL A 372 -3.54 26.38 14.85
C VAL A 372 -2.27 26.59 14.03
N LYS A 373 -1.11 26.33 14.64
CA LYS A 373 0.19 26.51 13.98
C LYS A 373 0.57 25.41 13.00
N GLY A 374 0.02 24.21 13.20
CA GLY A 374 0.24 23.09 12.30
C GLY A 374 -0.74 21.96 12.51
N LEU A 375 -0.92 21.17 11.46
CA LEU A 375 -1.72 19.95 11.43
C LEU A 375 -0.94 18.87 10.68
N VAL A 376 -0.96 17.67 11.24
CA VAL A 376 -0.27 16.50 10.71
C VAL A 376 -1.28 15.35 10.68
N HIS A 377 -1.62 14.89 9.47
CA HIS A 377 -2.33 13.62 9.30
C HIS A 377 -1.30 12.49 9.44
N CYS A 378 -1.42 11.73 10.53
CA CYS A 378 -0.49 10.64 10.83
C CYS A 378 -0.80 9.40 9.98
N SER A 379 -0.51 9.47 8.68
CA SER A 379 -0.78 8.43 7.69
C SER A 379 0.43 7.53 7.44
N GLY A 380 1.28 7.87 6.47
CA GLY A 380 2.46 7.09 6.09
C GLY A 380 3.75 7.67 6.63
N GLY A 381 4.39 6.94 7.56
CA GLY A 381 5.57 7.43 8.29
C GLY A 381 5.19 8.46 9.32
#